data_AF-A0A518G3J4-F1
#
_entry.id   AF-A0A518G3J4-F1
#
_cell.length_a   1.000
_cell.length_b   1.000
_cell.length_c   1.000
_cell.angle_alpha   90.00
_cell.angle_beta   90.00
_cell.angle_gamma   90.00
#
_symmetry.space_group_name_H-M   'P 1'
#
loop_
_entity.id
_entity.type
_entity.pdbx_description
1 polymer ?
#
loop_
_entity_poly.entity_id
_entity_poly.type
_entity_poly.pdbx_seq_one_letter_code
_entity_poly.pdbx_strand_id
1 'polypeptide(L)'
;MACRFTSSYSSWIGNVACAMLLLLAGCGQKPAAPHAERMAAPEAGQENEAGQENEAGQENEAGQENEAGQENEASPGSADSSTASPASQVTSFPATVTEFPEMAAMPMEAMVETPQSLAPAPSLPAGAVREAGAQFTTVEVLYATDRARRGKAFAEVQVADHQRTQIVCYAVLAFLVGSALLSFLLKQLQTGLSLLFVSAAVGCIAIVFSVFGEPQVIKQGVAYSGERGELVRGVCQVTVPATHRPGTIERPSLLRFELREDQQKHIVLTAATELTADTFRTHLSELVESSPKRDVMVFIHGYNVEFESAVRRTAQIAVDLPFEGVPVCYSWPSQGSLLGYTIDENNAEWTTAHLKQFLLELVEESGAQSINVIAHSMGNRAMTLAIQQLSAQRSPDAPPMFDRVVLAAPDVDAERFSRDFAPPLLEVSQHVTLYASSDDRALLASKRVHGHPRAGESGSNLTVVPGVETIDVSGIDLSLLGHSYYGDSESMLRDLYGIFGNRLPAAQRHLQAMHTIQQMLYWQLTQPMPPHGQSLPPQQAFVSPFPAAPTR
;
A
#
# COMPACT_ATOMS: atom_id res chain seq x y z
N MET A 1 -38.60 4.24 29.21
CA MET A 1 -39.12 3.11 28.41
C MET A 1 -39.25 3.60 26.96
N ALA A 2 -38.15 3.59 26.21
CA ALA A 2 -38.05 3.79 24.76
C ALA A 2 -36.55 3.84 24.41
N CYS A 3 -35.96 2.71 24.02
CA CYS A 3 -34.72 2.61 23.25
C CYS A 3 -34.37 1.13 23.09
N ARG A 4 -34.80 0.51 22.00
CA ARG A 4 -34.24 -0.72 21.39
C ARG A 4 -34.94 -0.89 20.05
N PHE A 5 -34.40 -0.34 18.95
CA PHE A 5 -34.69 -0.77 17.57
C PHE A 5 -33.79 -0.05 16.56
N THR A 6 -32.50 -0.37 16.54
CA THR A 6 -31.59 -0.07 15.41
C THR A 6 -30.43 -1.08 15.40
N SER A 7 -30.69 -2.35 15.06
CA SER A 7 -29.63 -3.36 14.91
C SER A 7 -29.96 -4.49 13.91
N SER A 8 -30.92 -4.32 13.00
CA SER A 8 -31.38 -5.44 12.16
C SER A 8 -31.55 -5.13 10.67
N TYR A 9 -30.84 -4.15 10.12
CA TYR A 9 -30.89 -3.84 8.68
C TYR A 9 -29.65 -4.27 7.89
N SER A 10 -28.47 -4.46 8.50
CA SER A 10 -27.26 -4.92 7.75
C SER A 10 -27.17 -6.44 7.60
N SER A 11 -27.90 -7.21 8.42
CA SER A 11 -27.90 -8.68 8.34
C SER A 11 -28.80 -9.24 7.23
N TRP A 12 -29.72 -8.42 6.67
CA TRP A 12 -30.66 -8.89 5.65
C TRP A 12 -30.04 -8.93 4.25
N ILE A 13 -29.19 -7.95 3.91
CA ILE A 13 -28.53 -7.87 2.60
C ILE A 13 -27.48 -8.98 2.43
N GLY A 14 -26.75 -9.32 3.50
CA GLY A 14 -25.78 -10.43 3.48
C GLY A 14 -26.43 -11.81 3.35
N ASN A 15 -27.59 -12.02 3.98
CA ASN A 15 -28.28 -13.30 3.96
C ASN A 15 -29.02 -13.59 2.63
N VAL A 16 -29.48 -12.55 1.92
CA VAL A 16 -30.11 -12.70 0.60
C VAL A 16 -29.08 -13.04 -0.48
N ALA A 17 -27.88 -12.46 -0.41
CA ALA A 17 -26.77 -12.80 -1.31
C ALA A 17 -26.28 -14.25 -1.12
N CYS A 18 -26.23 -14.73 0.12
CA CYS A 18 -25.82 -16.10 0.46
C CYS A 18 -26.88 -17.14 0.02
N ALA A 19 -28.18 -16.80 0.13
CA ALA A 19 -29.26 -17.68 -0.31
C ALA A 19 -29.37 -17.81 -1.84
N MET A 20 -29.01 -16.79 -2.61
CA MET A 20 -28.98 -16.87 -4.08
C MET A 20 -27.80 -17.71 -4.61
N LEU A 21 -26.66 -17.74 -3.91
CA LEU A 21 -25.49 -18.52 -4.31
C LEU A 21 -25.65 -20.04 -4.05
N LEU A 22 -26.44 -20.43 -3.04
CA LEU A 22 -26.71 -21.85 -2.75
C LEU A 22 -27.73 -22.50 -3.71
N LEU A 23 -28.52 -21.70 -4.44
CA LEU A 23 -29.50 -22.20 -5.41
C LEU A 23 -28.90 -22.50 -6.79
N LEU A 24 -27.67 -22.04 -7.07
CA LEU A 24 -26.97 -22.27 -8.35
C LEU A 24 -25.99 -23.46 -8.32
N ALA A 25 -25.79 -24.09 -7.15
CA ALA A 25 -24.81 -25.18 -6.97
C ALA A 25 -25.43 -26.57 -6.71
N GLY A 26 -26.74 -26.76 -6.88
CA GLY A 26 -27.42 -27.99 -6.48
C GLY A 26 -28.29 -28.62 -7.55
N CYS A 27 -27.72 -29.44 -8.43
CA CYS A 27 -28.45 -30.46 -9.18
C CYS A 27 -27.49 -31.59 -9.60
N GLY A 28 -27.51 -32.71 -8.88
CA GLY A 28 -26.81 -33.92 -9.32
C GLY A 28 -26.51 -34.98 -8.27
N GLN A 29 -27.47 -35.42 -7.46
CA GLN A 29 -27.33 -36.70 -6.74
C GLN A 29 -28.61 -37.53 -6.88
N LYS A 30 -28.51 -38.64 -7.62
CA LYS A 30 -29.46 -39.76 -7.61
C LYS A 30 -29.14 -40.68 -6.42
N PRO A 31 -30.13 -41.38 -5.86
CA PRO A 31 -29.97 -42.12 -4.60
C PRO A 31 -29.29 -43.48 -4.82
N ALA A 32 -28.46 -43.88 -3.86
CA ALA A 32 -27.85 -45.20 -3.76
C ALA A 32 -28.79 -46.22 -3.12
N ALA A 33 -28.71 -47.48 -3.58
CA ALA A 33 -29.22 -48.67 -2.90
C ALA A 33 -28.03 -49.52 -2.38
N PRO A 34 -28.19 -50.37 -1.34
CA PRO A 34 -27.06 -50.84 -0.55
C PRO A 34 -26.63 -52.31 -0.78
N HIS A 35 -25.37 -52.55 -0.42
CA HIS A 35 -24.69 -53.78 0.06
C HIS A 35 -24.41 -54.98 -0.87
N ALA A 36 -23.11 -55.34 -0.93
CA ALA A 36 -22.48 -56.66 -0.69
C ALA A 36 -21.20 -56.78 -1.57
N GLU A 37 -19.98 -56.70 -1.03
CA GLU A 37 -19.15 -57.73 -0.36
C GLU A 37 -17.98 -58.23 -1.25
N ARG A 38 -16.78 -58.21 -0.67
CA ARG A 38 -15.58 -59.07 -0.89
C ARG A 38 -14.67 -58.98 -2.14
N MET A 39 -13.42 -58.63 -1.80
CA MET A 39 -12.14 -59.33 -2.05
C MET A 39 -11.35 -59.18 -3.36
N ALA A 40 -10.03 -59.02 -3.11
CA ALA A 40 -8.84 -59.45 -3.85
C ALA A 40 -8.22 -58.50 -4.91
N ALA A 41 -6.95 -58.15 -4.64
CA ALA A 41 -5.94 -57.68 -5.59
C ALA A 41 -5.20 -58.89 -6.22
N PRO A 42 -4.08 -58.74 -6.97
CA PRO A 42 -3.62 -57.70 -7.91
C PRO A 42 -3.29 -58.32 -9.30
N GLU A 43 -2.90 -57.53 -10.31
CA GLU A 43 -1.77 -57.89 -11.20
C GLU A 43 -1.39 -56.76 -12.18
N ALA A 44 -0.10 -56.75 -12.50
CA ALA A 44 0.60 -55.85 -13.40
C ALA A 44 0.85 -56.52 -14.77
N GLY A 45 1.01 -55.71 -15.82
CA GLY A 45 1.54 -56.09 -17.14
C GLY A 45 1.45 -54.87 -18.07
N GLN A 46 2.54 -54.11 -18.25
CA GLN A 46 3.51 -54.23 -19.34
C GLN A 46 2.89 -54.24 -20.75
N GLU A 47 3.02 -53.14 -21.48
CA GLU A 47 3.38 -53.14 -22.91
C GLU A 47 4.34 -51.97 -23.20
N ASN A 48 5.49 -52.32 -23.81
CA ASN A 48 6.50 -51.46 -24.43
C ASN A 48 6.02 -51.05 -25.84
N GLU A 49 6.45 -49.92 -26.40
CA GLU A 49 7.48 -49.75 -27.47
C GLU A 49 7.00 -48.53 -28.29
N ALA A 50 7.76 -47.71 -29.00
CA ALA A 50 9.17 -47.44 -29.24
C ALA A 50 9.20 -46.14 -30.08
N GLY A 51 10.31 -45.40 -30.07
CA GLY A 51 10.50 -44.25 -30.97
C GLY A 51 11.61 -43.30 -30.53
N GLN A 52 12.86 -43.76 -30.66
CA GLN A 52 14.07 -42.95 -30.56
C GLN A 52 14.27 -42.12 -31.83
N GLU A 53 14.84 -40.92 -31.68
CA GLU A 53 15.91 -40.43 -32.56
C GLU A 53 16.80 -39.46 -31.75
N ASN A 54 18.08 -39.83 -31.64
CA ASN A 54 19.18 -39.05 -31.10
C ASN A 54 19.80 -38.25 -32.25
N GLU A 55 20.40 -37.08 -31.96
CA GLU A 55 21.77 -36.83 -32.42
C GLU A 55 22.47 -35.78 -31.54
N ALA A 56 23.73 -36.10 -31.22
CA ALA A 56 24.65 -35.35 -30.38
C ALA A 56 25.66 -34.60 -31.27
N GLY A 57 26.26 -33.54 -30.73
CA GLY A 57 27.43 -32.88 -31.29
C GLY A 57 28.24 -32.21 -30.19
N GLN A 58 29.23 -32.93 -29.67
CA GLN A 58 30.38 -32.40 -28.93
C GLN A 58 31.59 -32.44 -29.87
N GLU A 59 32.37 -31.36 -29.93
CA GLU A 59 33.80 -31.42 -30.25
C GLU A 59 34.58 -30.52 -29.28
N ASN A 60 35.76 -31.04 -28.94
CA ASN A 60 36.75 -30.61 -27.95
C ASN A 60 37.93 -29.88 -28.62
N GLU A 61 38.87 -29.48 -27.75
CA GLU A 61 40.32 -29.21 -27.95
C GLU A 61 40.69 -27.72 -28.07
N ALA A 62 41.33 -27.12 -27.06
CA ALA A 62 42.67 -27.32 -26.47
C ALA A 62 43.77 -26.53 -27.20
N GLY A 63 44.47 -25.69 -26.43
CA GLY A 63 45.64 -24.90 -26.82
C GLY A 63 46.24 -24.28 -25.58
N GLN A 64 47.41 -24.79 -25.19
CA GLN A 64 48.11 -24.63 -23.92
C GLN A 64 49.37 -23.77 -24.13
N GLU A 65 50.04 -23.39 -23.02
CA GLU A 65 51.45 -22.92 -22.89
C GLU A 65 51.76 -21.42 -23.16
N ASN A 66 52.57 -20.66 -22.38
CA ASN A 66 53.51 -20.95 -21.30
C ASN A 66 53.86 -19.70 -20.43
N GLU A 67 54.15 -20.00 -19.15
CA GLU A 67 55.25 -19.53 -18.25
C GLU A 67 55.58 -18.03 -18.02
N ALA A 68 55.63 -17.59 -16.75
CA ALA A 68 56.84 -17.62 -15.89
C ALA A 68 56.81 -16.59 -14.72
N GLY A 69 57.06 -17.08 -13.49
CA GLY A 69 57.77 -16.40 -12.37
C GLY A 69 56.99 -15.30 -11.60
N GLN A 70 57.07 -15.14 -10.28
CA GLN A 70 57.95 -15.67 -9.24
C GLN A 70 57.27 -15.44 -7.88
N GLU A 71 57.54 -16.37 -6.96
CA GLU A 71 57.17 -16.39 -5.55
C GLU A 71 57.90 -15.28 -4.74
N ASN A 72 57.28 -14.81 -3.65
CA ASN A 72 57.96 -14.65 -2.37
C ASN A 72 56.94 -14.44 -1.24
N GLU A 73 56.78 -15.47 -0.41
CA GLU A 73 56.31 -15.37 0.96
C GLU A 73 57.42 -14.79 1.86
N ALA A 74 57.06 -13.99 2.87
CA ALA A 74 57.41 -14.18 4.28
C ALA A 74 57.20 -12.90 5.11
N SER A 75 56.28 -12.98 6.08
CA SER A 75 56.29 -12.23 7.35
C SER A 75 56.95 -13.12 8.43
N PRO A 76 57.16 -12.71 9.71
CA PRO A 76 56.96 -11.40 10.36
C PRO A 76 58.18 -10.93 11.22
N GLY A 77 58.16 -9.68 11.68
CA GLY A 77 59.13 -9.15 12.65
C GLY A 77 58.46 -8.25 13.68
N SER A 78 58.61 -8.62 14.95
CA SER A 78 58.04 -8.03 16.16
C SER A 78 58.90 -6.92 16.77
N ALA A 79 58.26 -6.19 17.68
CA ALA A 79 58.81 -5.36 18.76
C ALA A 79 59.34 -3.95 18.40
N ASP A 80 58.62 -2.92 18.85
CA ASP A 80 59.14 -2.09 19.95
C ASP A 80 58.02 -1.29 20.62
N SER A 81 57.76 -1.62 21.89
CA SER A 81 56.86 -0.88 22.79
C SER A 81 57.71 0.07 23.64
N SER A 82 57.58 1.37 23.38
CA SER A 82 58.18 2.41 24.21
C SER A 82 57.18 2.94 25.24
N THR A 83 57.67 2.99 26.46
CA THR A 83 57.09 3.52 27.69
C THR A 83 56.92 5.04 27.64
N ALA A 84 55.80 5.56 28.14
CA ALA A 84 55.71 6.65 29.15
C ALA A 84 54.30 7.24 29.26
N SER A 85 53.66 7.05 30.42
CA SER A 85 52.72 8.04 30.97
C SER A 85 53.49 9.26 31.49
N PRO A 86 52.83 10.43 31.60
CA PRO A 86 52.68 10.97 32.95
C PRO A 86 51.30 11.54 33.25
N ALA A 87 51.10 11.68 34.55
CA ALA A 87 49.91 12.06 35.26
C ALA A 87 49.65 13.59 35.26
N SER A 88 48.38 13.92 35.52
CA SER A 88 47.88 14.98 36.40
C SER A 88 48.54 16.36 36.37
N GLN A 89 47.82 17.36 35.87
CA GLN A 89 47.82 18.70 36.47
C GLN A 89 46.40 19.29 36.57
N VAL A 90 45.94 19.35 37.80
CA VAL A 90 44.87 20.21 38.29
C VAL A 90 45.39 21.65 38.25
N THR A 91 44.65 22.56 37.61
CA THR A 91 44.75 23.99 37.88
C THR A 91 43.35 24.59 38.01
N SER A 92 43.23 25.48 38.97
CA SER A 92 42.01 25.98 39.58
C SER A 92 41.89 27.49 39.41
N PHE A 93 40.63 27.95 39.55
CA PHE A 93 40.14 29.33 39.84
C PHE A 93 39.90 30.30 38.67
N PRO A 94 39.02 31.33 38.83
CA PRO A 94 37.98 31.56 39.84
C PRO A 94 36.57 31.84 39.27
N ALA A 95 35.57 31.73 40.14
CA ALA A 95 34.21 32.23 39.93
C ALA A 95 34.17 33.77 40.04
N THR A 96 33.46 34.44 39.14
CA THR A 96 32.94 35.79 39.39
C THR A 96 31.57 35.91 38.73
N VAL A 97 30.59 36.11 39.60
CA VAL A 97 29.19 36.42 39.31
C VAL A 97 29.14 37.85 38.76
N THR A 98 28.44 38.06 37.65
CA THR A 98 28.06 39.40 37.20
C THR A 98 26.55 39.47 37.06
N GLU A 99 26.01 40.50 37.69
CA GLU A 99 24.61 40.76 38.01
C GLU A 99 23.75 41.06 36.78
N PHE A 100 22.46 40.69 36.86
CA PHE A 100 21.41 41.14 35.95
C PHE A 100 20.91 42.54 36.38
N PRO A 101 20.81 43.53 35.48
CA PRO A 101 20.01 44.73 35.73
C PRO A 101 18.59 44.57 35.15
N GLU A 102 17.64 44.55 36.08
CA GLU A 102 16.29 45.13 36.08
C GLU A 102 15.75 45.72 34.74
N MET A 103 14.78 45.05 34.12
CA MET A 103 14.00 45.60 33.00
C MET A 103 12.90 46.53 33.53
N ALA A 104 13.08 47.82 33.30
CA ALA A 104 12.04 48.84 33.42
C ALA A 104 11.00 48.71 32.29
N ALA A 105 9.72 48.77 32.66
CA ALA A 105 8.58 48.78 31.75
C ALA A 105 8.37 50.16 31.12
N MET A 106 8.16 50.25 29.79
CA MET A 106 7.45 51.32 29.05
C MET A 106 7.02 50.80 27.65
N PRO A 107 6.16 51.48 26.87
CA PRO A 107 4.70 51.33 26.86
C PRO A 107 4.16 50.79 25.51
N MET A 108 2.88 50.42 25.52
CA MET A 108 2.15 49.86 24.39
C MET A 108 1.76 50.96 23.39
N GLU A 109 2.45 51.02 22.24
CA GLU A 109 2.00 51.78 21.06
C GLU A 109 1.53 50.82 19.96
N ALA A 110 0.36 51.14 19.40
CA ALA A 110 -0.39 50.35 18.47
C ALA A 110 0.39 50.07 17.16
N MET A 111 0.65 48.79 16.87
CA MET A 111 1.16 48.37 15.57
C MET A 111 -0.01 48.05 14.63
N VAL A 112 0.01 48.78 13.52
CA VAL A 112 -0.80 48.67 12.32
C VAL A 112 -0.82 47.23 11.79
N GLU A 113 -2.00 46.72 11.47
CA GLU A 113 -2.20 45.44 10.79
C GLU A 113 -1.42 45.42 9.47
N THR A 114 -0.36 44.62 9.44
CA THR A 114 0.32 44.26 8.19
C THR A 114 -0.51 43.15 7.53
N PRO A 115 -0.85 43.23 6.23
CA PRO A 115 -1.60 42.16 5.57
C PRO A 115 -0.85 40.85 5.74
N GLN A 116 -1.53 39.84 6.27
CA GLN A 116 -1.02 38.48 6.40
C GLN A 116 -0.39 38.08 5.07
N SER A 117 0.95 37.92 5.09
CA SER A 117 1.68 37.28 4.02
C SER A 117 0.99 35.95 3.73
N LEU A 118 0.41 35.81 2.54
CA LEU A 118 -0.09 34.52 2.06
C LEU A 118 1.05 33.50 2.27
N ALA A 119 0.74 32.39 2.94
CA ALA A 119 1.66 31.27 3.02
C ALA A 119 2.13 30.91 1.60
N PRO A 120 3.41 30.57 1.40
CA PRO A 120 3.87 30.10 0.09
C PRO A 120 2.98 28.93 -0.35
N ALA A 121 2.60 28.91 -1.63
CA ALA A 121 1.83 27.81 -2.18
C ALA A 121 2.55 26.49 -1.87
N PRO A 122 1.81 25.42 -1.48
CA PRO A 122 2.45 24.15 -1.18
C PRO A 122 3.29 23.69 -2.37
N SER A 123 4.49 23.19 -2.07
CA SER A 123 5.40 22.65 -3.08
C SER A 123 4.73 21.46 -3.78
N LEU A 124 4.90 21.39 -5.10
CA LEU A 124 4.31 20.34 -5.94
C LEU A 124 5.36 19.31 -6.35
N PRO A 125 4.93 18.08 -6.67
CA PRO A 125 5.82 17.05 -7.22
C PRO A 125 6.50 17.47 -8.52
N ALA A 126 7.69 16.89 -8.76
CA ALA A 126 8.39 17.06 -10.02
C ALA A 126 7.50 16.62 -11.20
N GLY A 127 7.48 17.42 -12.26
CA GLY A 127 6.60 17.20 -13.42
C GLY A 127 5.15 17.67 -13.23
N ALA A 128 4.76 18.16 -12.04
CA ALA A 128 3.41 18.69 -11.83
C ALA A 128 3.22 20.05 -12.51
N VAL A 129 2.11 20.21 -13.22
CA VAL A 129 1.74 21.43 -13.94
C VAL A 129 0.40 21.94 -13.47
N ARG A 130 0.32 23.24 -13.16
CA ARG A 130 -0.93 23.95 -12.88
C ARG A 130 -1.25 24.87 -14.04
N GLU A 131 -2.25 24.50 -14.83
CA GLU A 131 -2.69 25.32 -15.97
C GLU A 131 -3.38 26.62 -15.50
N ALA A 132 -3.12 27.72 -16.20
CA ALA A 132 -3.70 29.02 -15.87
C ALA A 132 -5.24 28.99 -16.03
N GLY A 133 -5.95 29.20 -14.92
CA GLY A 133 -7.42 29.16 -14.88
C GLY A 133 -8.02 27.77 -14.63
N ALA A 134 -7.20 26.71 -14.62
CA ALA A 134 -7.65 25.39 -14.21
C ALA A 134 -7.85 25.32 -12.68
N GLN A 135 -8.94 24.67 -12.26
CA GLN A 135 -9.24 24.42 -10.84
C GLN A 135 -8.63 23.09 -10.36
N PHE A 136 -7.58 22.61 -11.02
CA PHE A 136 -6.87 21.38 -10.70
C PHE A 136 -5.40 21.51 -11.09
N THR A 137 -4.59 20.64 -10.50
CA THR A 137 -3.18 20.46 -10.83
C THR A 137 -3.03 19.09 -11.50
N THR A 138 -2.27 19.02 -12.59
CA THR A 138 -1.91 17.76 -13.22
C THR A 138 -0.59 17.29 -12.61
N VAL A 139 -0.59 16.13 -11.99
CA VAL A 139 0.57 15.45 -11.41
C VAL A 139 0.98 14.33 -12.34
N GLU A 140 2.25 14.36 -12.73
CA GLU A 140 2.84 13.28 -13.49
C GLU A 140 3.33 12.19 -12.52
N VAL A 141 2.89 10.95 -12.74
CA VAL A 141 3.29 9.78 -11.95
C VAL A 141 3.98 8.80 -12.88
N LEU A 142 5.26 8.56 -12.65
CA LEU A 142 5.98 7.50 -13.33
C LEU A 142 5.49 6.16 -12.80
N TYR A 143 5.46 5.13 -13.63
CA TYR A 143 5.03 3.81 -13.18
C TYR A 143 5.86 2.68 -13.76
N ALA A 144 5.90 1.59 -13.01
CA ALA A 144 6.19 0.27 -13.54
C ALA A 144 5.09 -0.71 -13.12
N THR A 145 4.79 -1.66 -14.00
CA THR A 145 3.78 -2.68 -13.76
C THR A 145 4.13 -3.94 -14.52
N ASP A 146 3.79 -5.07 -13.95
CA ASP A 146 3.84 -6.39 -14.57
C ASP A 146 2.43 -6.98 -14.71
N ARG A 147 1.45 -6.10 -14.87
CA ARG A 147 0.07 -6.43 -15.24
C ARG A 147 -0.03 -6.69 -16.74
N ALA A 148 -0.88 -7.63 -17.12
CA ALA A 148 -1.25 -7.82 -18.51
C ALA A 148 -1.96 -6.58 -19.06
N ARG A 149 -1.51 -6.13 -20.23
CA ARG A 149 -2.20 -5.07 -20.97
C ARG A 149 -3.59 -5.56 -21.40
N ARG A 150 -4.63 -4.74 -21.21
CA ARG A 150 -5.92 -4.99 -21.85
C ARG A 150 -5.74 -4.82 -23.36
N GLY A 151 -6.30 -5.72 -24.16
CA GLY A 151 -6.20 -5.67 -25.63
C GLY A 151 -6.89 -4.46 -26.28
N LYS A 152 -7.47 -3.55 -25.49
CA LYS A 152 -8.17 -2.34 -25.92
C LYS A 152 -7.57 -1.12 -25.24
N ALA A 153 -7.59 0.02 -25.92
CA ALA A 153 -7.15 1.30 -25.36
C ALA A 153 -8.04 1.74 -24.19
N PHE A 154 -7.55 2.66 -23.36
CA PHE A 154 -8.24 3.10 -22.13
C PHE A 154 -9.69 3.56 -22.39
N ALA A 155 -9.88 4.45 -23.37
CA ALA A 155 -11.21 4.94 -23.74
C ALA A 155 -12.16 3.80 -24.15
N GLU A 156 -11.67 2.84 -24.93
CA GLU A 156 -12.47 1.69 -25.36
C GLU A 156 -12.82 0.75 -24.21
N VAL A 157 -11.89 0.56 -23.28
CA VAL A 157 -12.13 -0.20 -22.05
C VAL A 157 -13.20 0.48 -21.20
N GLN A 158 -13.10 1.79 -21.01
CA GLN A 158 -14.07 2.56 -20.23
C GLN A 158 -15.48 2.48 -20.83
N VAL A 159 -15.59 2.57 -22.16
CA VAL A 159 -16.87 2.39 -22.87
C VAL A 159 -17.39 0.95 -22.74
N ALA A 160 -16.52 -0.05 -22.90
CA ALA A 160 -16.90 -1.46 -22.80
C ALA A 160 -17.37 -1.84 -21.39
N ASP A 161 -16.69 -1.35 -20.35
CA ASP A 161 -17.08 -1.57 -18.96
C ASP A 161 -18.42 -0.89 -18.66
N HIS A 162 -18.64 0.34 -19.16
CA HIS A 162 -19.94 1.02 -19.07
C HIS A 162 -21.07 0.19 -19.73
N GLN A 163 -20.85 -0.30 -20.95
CA GLN A 163 -21.83 -1.15 -21.67
C GLN A 163 -22.10 -2.47 -20.95
N ARG A 164 -21.07 -3.12 -20.38
CA ARG A 164 -21.23 -4.35 -19.60
C ARG A 164 -22.09 -4.11 -18.36
N THR A 165 -21.84 -3.04 -17.62
CA THR A 165 -22.65 -2.66 -16.46
C THR A 165 -24.12 -2.45 -16.87
N GLN A 166 -24.37 -1.73 -17.97
CA GLN A 166 -25.72 -1.55 -18.50
C GLN A 166 -26.40 -2.90 -18.81
N ILE A 167 -25.72 -3.79 -19.55
CA ILE A 167 -26.25 -5.11 -19.91
C ILE A 167 -26.62 -5.91 -18.66
N VAL A 168 -25.74 -5.93 -17.65
CA VAL A 168 -26.01 -6.64 -16.38
C VAL A 168 -27.20 -6.03 -15.65
N CYS A 169 -27.28 -4.70 -15.55
CA CYS A 169 -28.42 -4.02 -14.92
C CYS A 169 -29.74 -4.36 -15.61
N TYR A 170 -29.78 -4.36 -16.94
CA TYR A 170 -30.98 -4.73 -17.70
C TYR A 170 -31.30 -6.24 -17.60
N ALA A 171 -30.30 -7.12 -17.52
CA ALA A 171 -30.50 -8.54 -17.31
C ALA A 171 -31.10 -8.85 -15.92
N VAL A 172 -30.58 -8.20 -14.87
CA VAL A 172 -31.13 -8.30 -13.50
C VAL A 172 -32.55 -7.76 -13.45
N LEU A 173 -32.80 -6.62 -14.10
CA LEU A 173 -34.15 -6.05 -14.22
C LEU A 173 -35.11 -7.04 -14.88
N ALA A 174 -34.72 -7.61 -16.02
CA ALA A 174 -35.53 -8.60 -16.74
C ALA A 174 -35.81 -9.86 -15.90
N PHE A 175 -34.80 -10.35 -15.16
CA PHE A 175 -34.95 -11.48 -14.26
C PHE A 175 -35.93 -11.18 -13.11
N LEU A 176 -35.85 -10.00 -12.49
CA LEU A 176 -36.75 -9.59 -11.41
C LEU A 176 -38.19 -9.44 -11.91
N VAL A 177 -38.38 -8.83 -13.09
CA VAL A 177 -39.70 -8.70 -13.73
C VAL A 177 -40.28 -10.07 -14.09
N GLY A 178 -39.47 -10.96 -14.68
CA GLY A 178 -39.88 -12.34 -14.98
C GLY A 178 -40.27 -13.13 -13.73
N SER A 179 -39.50 -12.98 -12.65
CA SER A 179 -39.79 -13.61 -11.36
C SER A 179 -41.07 -13.06 -10.71
N ALA A 180 -41.33 -11.75 -10.85
CA ALA A 180 -42.59 -11.15 -10.40
C ALA A 180 -43.79 -11.72 -11.16
N LEU A 181 -43.70 -11.79 -12.50
CA LEU A 181 -44.74 -12.38 -13.35
C LEU A 181 -45.01 -13.85 -13.01
N LEU A 182 -43.95 -14.65 -12.82
CA LEU A 182 -44.08 -16.04 -12.38
C LEU A 182 -44.76 -16.15 -11.01
N SER A 183 -44.41 -15.28 -10.07
CA SER A 183 -45.04 -15.24 -8.74
C SER A 183 -46.54 -14.93 -8.84
N PHE A 184 -46.94 -14.02 -9.74
CA PHE A 184 -48.36 -13.75 -10.01
C PHE A 184 -49.08 -14.96 -10.63
N LEU A 185 -48.44 -15.68 -11.56
CA LEU A 185 -48.98 -16.93 -12.12
C LEU A 185 -49.15 -18.02 -11.06
N LEU A 186 -48.21 -18.11 -10.11
CA LEU A 186 -48.26 -19.00 -8.96
C LEU A 186 -49.20 -18.50 -7.84
N LYS A 187 -49.97 -17.43 -8.09
CA LYS A 187 -50.90 -16.79 -7.13
C LYS A 187 -50.25 -16.28 -5.84
N GLN A 188 -48.94 -16.05 -5.84
CA GLN A 188 -48.20 -15.47 -4.73
C GLN A 188 -48.17 -13.94 -4.87
N LEU A 189 -49.26 -13.29 -4.47
CA LEU A 189 -49.46 -11.85 -4.76
C LEU A 189 -48.43 -10.95 -4.04
N GLN A 190 -48.10 -11.24 -2.78
CA GLN A 190 -47.18 -10.42 -1.98
C GLN A 190 -45.73 -10.48 -2.49
N THR A 191 -45.27 -11.66 -2.91
CA THR A 191 -43.93 -11.83 -3.48
C THR A 191 -43.83 -11.16 -4.85
N GLY A 192 -44.85 -11.32 -5.70
CA GLY A 192 -44.94 -10.63 -6.99
C GLY A 192 -44.88 -9.10 -6.86
N LEU A 193 -45.66 -8.53 -5.93
CA LEU A 193 -45.64 -7.09 -5.63
C LEU A 193 -44.28 -6.60 -5.12
N SER A 194 -43.66 -7.36 -4.21
CA SER A 194 -42.34 -7.00 -3.66
C SER A 194 -41.26 -6.99 -4.75
N LEU A 195 -41.26 -8.01 -5.62
CA LEU A 195 -40.33 -8.10 -6.76
C LEU A 195 -40.56 -7.00 -7.79
N LEU A 196 -41.82 -6.57 -8.01
CA LEU A 196 -42.13 -5.44 -8.88
C LEU A 196 -41.61 -4.11 -8.33
N PHE A 197 -41.68 -3.91 -7.01
CA PHE A 197 -41.13 -2.71 -6.37
C PHE A 197 -39.61 -2.67 -6.48
N VAL A 198 -38.95 -3.81 -6.25
CA VAL A 198 -37.49 -3.94 -6.42
C VAL A 198 -37.10 -3.75 -7.89
N SER A 199 -37.86 -4.31 -8.85
CA SER A 199 -37.57 -4.13 -10.28
C SER A 199 -37.76 -2.68 -10.72
N ALA A 200 -38.77 -1.95 -10.22
CA ALA A 200 -38.91 -0.52 -10.48
C ALA A 200 -37.69 0.27 -9.97
N ALA A 201 -37.21 -0.03 -8.76
CA ALA A 201 -36.01 0.61 -8.21
C ALA A 201 -34.76 0.31 -9.05
N VAL A 202 -34.53 -0.95 -9.42
CA VAL A 202 -33.41 -1.36 -10.30
C VAL A 202 -33.53 -0.72 -11.69
N GLY A 203 -34.75 -0.60 -12.23
CA GLY A 203 -35.01 0.04 -13.53
C GLY A 203 -34.70 1.54 -13.52
N CYS A 204 -35.07 2.25 -12.45
CA CYS A 204 -34.67 3.64 -12.26
C CYS A 204 -33.14 3.78 -12.22
N ILE A 205 -32.45 2.91 -11.48
CA ILE A 205 -30.98 2.90 -11.41
C ILE A 205 -30.38 2.66 -12.81
N ALA A 206 -30.87 1.67 -13.55
CA ALA A 206 -30.39 1.36 -14.90
C ALA A 206 -30.57 2.55 -15.86
N ILE A 207 -31.72 3.23 -15.83
CA ILE A 207 -31.97 4.44 -16.63
C ILE A 207 -30.99 5.56 -16.25
N VAL A 208 -30.77 5.77 -14.96
CA VAL A 208 -29.83 6.80 -14.47
C VAL A 208 -28.41 6.51 -14.97
N PHE A 209 -27.94 5.26 -14.89
CA PHE A 209 -26.65 4.88 -15.46
C PHE A 209 -26.58 5.07 -16.98
N SER A 210 -27.65 4.74 -17.72
CA SER A 210 -27.65 4.87 -19.18
C SER A 210 -27.68 6.33 -19.65
N VAL A 211 -28.41 7.21 -18.95
CA VAL A 211 -28.53 8.64 -19.34
C VAL A 211 -27.36 9.47 -18.81
N PHE A 212 -26.89 9.17 -17.59
CA PHE A 212 -25.92 9.98 -16.87
C PHE A 212 -24.58 9.28 -16.62
N GLY A 213 -24.35 8.06 -17.12
CA GLY A 213 -23.10 7.33 -16.88
C GLY A 213 -22.03 7.48 -17.95
N GLU A 214 -22.33 8.10 -19.09
CA GLU A 214 -21.33 8.36 -20.13
C GLU A 214 -20.14 9.18 -19.56
N PRO A 215 -18.89 8.77 -19.81
CA PRO A 215 -17.72 9.42 -19.22
C PRO A 215 -17.52 10.84 -19.81
N GLN A 216 -17.29 11.84 -18.95
CA GLN A 216 -16.92 13.20 -19.42
C GLN A 216 -15.43 13.34 -19.69
N VAL A 217 -14.61 12.53 -19.01
CA VAL A 217 -13.15 12.54 -19.16
C VAL A 217 -12.77 11.33 -20.01
N ILE A 218 -12.28 11.60 -21.22
CA ILE A 218 -11.76 10.56 -22.12
C ILE A 218 -10.35 10.23 -21.66
N LYS A 219 -10.16 8.99 -21.21
CA LYS A 219 -8.85 8.49 -20.80
C LYS A 219 -8.05 8.05 -22.01
N GLN A 220 -6.77 8.44 -22.05
CA GLN A 220 -5.89 8.16 -23.18
C GLN A 220 -4.87 7.07 -22.85
N GLY A 221 -4.44 6.34 -23.89
CA GLY A 221 -3.34 5.37 -23.81
C GLY A 221 -3.75 3.97 -23.39
N VAL A 222 -2.89 3.29 -22.62
CA VAL A 222 -3.01 1.86 -22.28
C VAL A 222 -3.84 1.62 -21.03
N ALA A 223 -4.53 0.49 -20.97
CA ALA A 223 -5.20 0.02 -19.76
C ALA A 223 -4.65 -1.34 -19.34
N TYR A 224 -4.66 -1.62 -18.04
CA TYR A 224 -4.14 -2.86 -17.46
C TYR A 224 -5.25 -3.67 -16.78
N SER A 225 -5.05 -4.98 -16.66
CA SER A 225 -5.95 -5.88 -15.93
C SER A 225 -5.35 -6.32 -14.59
N GLY A 226 -6.02 -7.22 -13.90
CA GLY A 226 -5.48 -7.93 -12.73
C GLY A 226 -4.64 -9.16 -13.09
N GLU A 227 -4.50 -9.49 -14.38
CA GLU A 227 -3.74 -10.65 -14.83
C GLU A 227 -2.24 -10.36 -14.89
N ARG A 228 -1.42 -11.42 -14.81
CA ARG A 228 0.04 -11.35 -14.92
C ARG A 228 0.47 -11.03 -16.35
N GLY A 229 1.46 -10.16 -16.51
CA GLY A 229 2.04 -9.78 -17.79
C GLY A 229 3.57 -9.74 -17.75
N GLU A 230 4.17 -8.87 -18.54
CA GLU A 230 5.60 -8.59 -18.54
C GLU A 230 5.85 -7.25 -17.85
N LEU A 231 7.06 -7.05 -17.30
CA LEU A 231 7.45 -5.78 -16.70
C LEU A 231 7.53 -4.67 -17.75
N VAL A 232 6.63 -3.69 -17.65
CA VAL A 232 6.59 -2.48 -18.47
C VAL A 232 6.70 -1.23 -17.60
N ARG A 233 7.16 -0.13 -18.21
CA ARG A 233 7.27 1.19 -17.56
C ARG A 233 6.53 2.23 -18.36
N GLY A 234 6.20 3.34 -17.72
CA GLY A 234 5.52 4.43 -18.40
C GLY A 234 5.27 5.63 -17.52
N VAL A 235 4.39 6.49 -18.03
CA VAL A 235 3.98 7.72 -17.38
C VAL A 235 2.45 7.82 -17.34
N CYS A 236 1.93 8.27 -16.21
CA CYS A 236 0.52 8.53 -16.00
C CYS A 236 0.29 10.01 -15.68
N GLN A 237 -0.78 10.58 -16.22
CA GLN A 237 -1.23 11.94 -15.88
C GLN A 237 -2.43 11.85 -14.95
N VAL A 238 -2.30 12.43 -13.76
CA VAL A 238 -3.35 12.41 -12.73
C VAL A 238 -3.71 13.84 -12.36
N THR A 239 -4.98 14.21 -12.47
CA THR A 239 -5.45 15.51 -11.99
C THR A 239 -5.84 15.43 -10.53
N VAL A 240 -5.47 16.44 -9.76
CA VAL A 240 -5.82 16.64 -8.36
C VAL A 240 -6.55 17.98 -8.23
N PRO A 241 -7.80 18.00 -7.71
CA PRO A 241 -8.62 19.20 -7.68
C PRO A 241 -8.07 20.22 -6.68
N ALA A 242 -8.27 21.51 -6.93
CA ALA A 242 -7.86 22.56 -6.00
C ALA A 242 -8.62 22.50 -4.66
N THR A 243 -9.77 21.81 -4.63
CA THR A 243 -10.56 21.56 -3.42
C THR A 243 -10.14 20.29 -2.68
N HIS A 244 -9.04 19.65 -3.09
CA HIS A 244 -8.56 18.39 -2.54
C HIS A 244 -8.35 18.48 -1.03
N ARG A 245 -8.73 17.42 -0.30
CA ARG A 245 -8.51 17.29 1.13
C ARG A 245 -7.46 16.22 1.43
N PRO A 246 -6.43 16.56 2.24
CA PRO A 246 -5.39 15.61 2.56
C PRO A 246 -5.91 14.28 3.15
N GLY A 247 -5.38 13.18 2.64
CA GLY A 247 -5.70 11.80 3.00
C GLY A 247 -6.91 11.22 2.29
N THR A 248 -7.64 12.01 1.48
CA THR A 248 -8.84 11.53 0.79
C THR A 248 -8.56 11.27 -0.69
N ILE A 249 -9.23 10.31 -1.31
CA ILE A 249 -9.30 10.25 -2.79
C ILE A 249 -10.72 10.58 -3.18
N GLU A 250 -10.93 11.79 -3.68
CA GLU A 250 -12.23 12.20 -4.17
C GLU A 250 -12.59 11.42 -5.44
N ARG A 251 -13.67 10.64 -5.37
CA ARG A 251 -14.24 9.88 -6.49
C ARG A 251 -15.73 10.14 -6.62
N PRO A 252 -16.32 9.92 -7.81
CA PRO A 252 -17.77 10.00 -7.97
C PRO A 252 -18.47 9.09 -6.97
N SER A 253 -19.47 9.61 -6.28
CA SER A 253 -20.25 8.88 -5.29
C SER A 253 -21.74 8.94 -5.62
N LEU A 254 -22.39 7.76 -5.66
CA LEU A 254 -23.84 7.65 -5.78
C LEU A 254 -24.58 8.35 -4.64
N LEU A 255 -23.99 8.40 -3.43
CA LEU A 255 -24.56 9.11 -2.28
C LEU A 255 -24.57 10.64 -2.49
N ARG A 256 -23.65 11.14 -3.32
CA ARG A 256 -23.57 12.54 -3.75
C ARG A 256 -24.25 12.79 -5.10
N PHE A 257 -24.91 11.76 -5.65
CA PHE A 257 -25.50 11.80 -6.99
C PHE A 257 -24.49 12.11 -8.11
N GLU A 258 -23.23 11.72 -7.91
CA GLU A 258 -22.15 11.87 -8.89
C GLU A 258 -21.89 10.52 -9.57
N LEU A 259 -22.14 10.48 -10.87
CA LEU A 259 -21.96 9.27 -11.70
C LEU A 259 -20.70 9.33 -12.57
N ARG A 260 -20.09 10.51 -12.68
CA ARG A 260 -19.01 10.81 -13.63
C ARG A 260 -17.83 11.41 -12.93
N GLU A 261 -16.64 11.05 -13.40
CA GLU A 261 -15.39 11.70 -13.01
C GLU A 261 -15.38 13.16 -13.47
N ASP A 262 -14.86 14.05 -12.63
CA ASP A 262 -14.82 15.50 -12.83
C ASP A 262 -13.50 15.98 -12.24
N GLN A 263 -12.61 16.50 -13.07
CA GLN A 263 -11.25 16.89 -12.67
C GLN A 263 -11.24 18.04 -11.66
N GLN A 264 -12.33 18.82 -11.55
CA GLN A 264 -12.45 19.91 -10.58
C GLN A 264 -12.88 19.43 -9.19
N LYS A 265 -13.37 18.18 -9.08
CA LYS A 265 -13.92 17.61 -7.83
C LYS A 265 -13.26 16.31 -7.41
N HIS A 266 -12.64 15.61 -8.35
CA HIS A 266 -12.16 14.24 -8.20
C HIS A 266 -10.70 14.14 -8.59
N ILE A 267 -10.01 13.17 -7.98
CA ILE A 267 -8.68 12.76 -8.46
C ILE A 267 -8.88 11.82 -9.64
N VAL A 268 -8.43 12.22 -10.83
CA VAL A 268 -8.72 11.50 -12.07
C VAL A 268 -7.44 11.16 -12.82
N LEU A 269 -7.25 9.86 -13.12
CA LEU A 269 -6.27 9.41 -14.10
C LEU A 269 -6.78 9.74 -15.50
N THR A 270 -6.09 10.60 -16.23
CA THR A 270 -6.49 11.10 -17.55
C THR A 270 -5.73 10.43 -18.69
N ALA A 271 -4.49 10.01 -18.47
CA ALA A 271 -3.69 9.31 -19.47
C ALA A 271 -2.72 8.30 -18.83
N ALA A 272 -2.44 7.21 -19.52
CA ALA A 272 -1.40 6.24 -19.19
C ALA A 272 -0.65 5.83 -20.47
N THR A 273 0.64 6.14 -20.54
CA THR A 273 1.46 5.92 -21.73
C THR A 273 2.63 5.03 -21.39
N GLU A 274 2.76 3.90 -22.09
CA GLU A 274 3.94 3.04 -21.98
C GLU A 274 5.14 3.68 -22.68
N LEU A 275 6.29 3.57 -22.03
CA LEU A 275 7.57 4.04 -22.51
C LEU A 275 8.52 2.86 -22.68
N THR A 276 9.45 2.96 -23.63
CA THR A 276 10.59 2.03 -23.67
C THR A 276 11.49 2.26 -22.46
N ALA A 277 12.30 1.26 -22.09
CA ALA A 277 13.21 1.37 -20.96
C ALA A 277 14.12 2.62 -21.08
N ASP A 278 14.72 2.85 -22.25
CA ASP A 278 15.58 4.03 -22.47
C ASP A 278 14.84 5.37 -22.35
N THR A 279 13.61 5.43 -22.86
CA THR A 279 12.79 6.66 -22.78
C THR A 279 12.38 6.92 -21.33
N PHE A 280 11.97 5.86 -20.61
CA PHE A 280 11.64 5.95 -19.19
C PHE A 280 12.84 6.41 -18.37
N ARG A 281 14.01 5.79 -18.56
CA ARG A 281 15.26 6.15 -17.88
C ARG A 281 15.64 7.60 -18.10
N THR A 282 15.62 8.05 -19.35
CA THR A 282 15.97 9.43 -19.71
C THR A 282 15.01 10.41 -19.05
N HIS A 283 13.70 10.15 -19.17
CA HIS A 283 12.66 10.99 -18.59
C HIS A 283 12.72 11.05 -17.06
N LEU A 284 12.95 9.90 -16.40
CA LEU A 284 13.16 9.83 -14.96
C LEU A 284 14.35 10.68 -14.52
N SER A 285 15.51 10.53 -15.18
CA SER A 285 16.72 11.28 -14.86
C SER A 285 16.54 12.79 -15.03
N GLU A 286 15.86 13.23 -16.09
CA GLU A 286 15.54 14.65 -16.32
C GLU A 286 14.62 15.23 -15.23
N LEU A 287 13.59 14.50 -14.82
CA LEU A 287 12.71 14.91 -13.71
C LEU A 287 13.45 14.95 -12.38
N VAL A 288 14.30 13.97 -12.11
CA VAL A 288 15.12 13.93 -10.89
C VAL A 288 16.08 15.12 -10.89
N GLU A 289 16.81 15.38 -11.97
CA GLU A 289 17.79 16.46 -12.06
C GLU A 289 17.15 17.85 -11.90
N SER A 290 15.94 18.03 -12.44
CA SER A 290 15.17 19.28 -12.33
C SER A 290 14.47 19.46 -10.98
N SER A 291 14.33 18.40 -10.18
CA SER A 291 13.71 18.46 -8.86
C SER A 291 14.66 19.06 -7.79
N PRO A 292 14.17 19.91 -6.85
CA PRO A 292 15.02 20.57 -5.86
C PRO A 292 15.85 19.63 -4.99
N LYS A 293 15.28 18.47 -4.61
CA LYS A 293 15.91 17.50 -3.70
C LYS A 293 16.47 16.27 -4.40
N ARG A 294 16.18 16.07 -5.71
CA ARG A 294 16.57 14.86 -6.47
C ARG A 294 16.12 13.57 -5.79
N ASP A 295 14.91 13.61 -5.23
CA ASP A 295 14.32 12.51 -4.48
C ASP A 295 13.35 11.72 -5.36
N VAL A 296 13.32 10.40 -5.17
CA VAL A 296 12.32 9.51 -5.76
C VAL A 296 11.50 8.89 -4.64
N MET A 297 10.18 8.84 -4.80
CA MET A 297 9.27 8.13 -3.91
C MET A 297 8.57 7.02 -4.68
N VAL A 298 8.84 5.77 -4.33
CA VAL A 298 8.16 4.59 -4.86
C VAL A 298 7.01 4.19 -3.95
N PHE A 299 5.80 4.12 -4.47
CA PHE A 299 4.64 3.57 -3.77
C PHE A 299 4.26 2.19 -4.33
N ILE A 300 4.15 1.21 -3.44
CA ILE A 300 3.77 -0.18 -3.74
C ILE A 300 2.43 -0.46 -3.06
N HIS A 301 1.38 -0.64 -3.86
CA HIS A 301 0.04 -0.82 -3.34
C HIS A 301 -0.17 -2.20 -2.66
N GLY A 302 -1.27 -2.33 -1.92
CA GLY A 302 -1.67 -3.57 -1.26
C GLY A 302 -2.67 -4.41 -2.06
N TYR A 303 -3.34 -5.31 -1.34
CA TYR A 303 -4.40 -6.19 -1.83
C TYR A 303 -5.64 -5.44 -2.35
N ASN A 304 -6.36 -6.03 -3.31
CA ASN A 304 -7.63 -5.51 -3.84
C ASN A 304 -7.50 -4.09 -4.42
N VAL A 305 -6.47 -3.87 -5.25
CA VAL A 305 -6.20 -2.57 -5.88
C VAL A 305 -6.02 -2.72 -7.39
N GLU A 306 -6.80 -1.98 -8.15
CA GLU A 306 -6.63 -1.82 -9.59
C GLU A 306 -5.48 -0.85 -9.91
N PHE A 307 -4.91 -0.95 -11.12
CA PHE A 307 -3.82 -0.09 -11.60
C PHE A 307 -4.13 1.40 -11.41
N GLU A 308 -5.31 1.81 -11.83
CA GLU A 308 -5.78 3.19 -11.77
C GLU A 308 -5.86 3.72 -10.33
N SER A 309 -6.23 2.83 -9.40
CA SER A 309 -6.36 3.18 -7.99
C SER A 309 -4.99 3.34 -7.34
N ALA A 310 -4.01 2.51 -7.71
CA ALA A 310 -2.63 2.63 -7.27
C ALA A 310 -1.97 3.94 -7.74
N VAL A 311 -2.15 4.27 -9.02
CA VAL A 311 -1.59 5.50 -9.62
C VAL A 311 -2.23 6.75 -9.02
N ARG A 312 -3.56 6.82 -8.89
CA ARG A 312 -4.24 7.94 -8.22
C ARG A 312 -3.76 8.11 -6.78
N ARG A 313 -3.55 6.99 -6.08
CA ARG A 313 -3.06 7.02 -4.70
C ARG A 313 -1.65 7.57 -4.61
N THR A 314 -0.78 7.19 -5.53
CA THR A 314 0.59 7.71 -5.61
C THR A 314 0.59 9.24 -5.80
N ALA A 315 -0.25 9.75 -6.72
CA ALA A 315 -0.41 11.20 -6.92
C ALA A 315 -0.92 11.91 -5.66
N GLN A 316 -1.95 11.34 -5.00
CA GLN A 316 -2.50 11.88 -3.76
C GLN A 316 -1.44 11.95 -2.65
N ILE A 317 -0.68 10.87 -2.42
CA ILE A 317 0.40 10.86 -1.43
C ILE A 317 1.44 11.93 -1.75
N ALA A 318 1.84 12.06 -3.01
CA ALA A 318 2.86 13.03 -3.42
C ALA A 318 2.41 14.48 -3.17
N VAL A 319 1.15 14.80 -3.45
CA VAL A 319 0.58 16.14 -3.20
C VAL A 319 0.40 16.42 -1.71
N ASP A 320 -0.04 15.42 -0.94
CA ASP A 320 -0.31 15.57 0.48
C ASP A 320 0.93 15.62 1.37
N LEU A 321 2.07 15.12 0.86
CA LEU A 321 3.38 15.21 1.49
C LEU A 321 4.23 16.39 1.02
N PRO A 322 3.62 17.41 0.38
CA PRO A 322 4.29 18.35 -0.53
C PRO A 322 5.61 17.84 -1.15
N PHE A 323 5.59 16.61 -1.69
CA PHE A 323 6.81 15.91 -2.07
C PHE A 323 7.41 16.54 -3.32
N GLU A 324 8.57 17.18 -3.20
CA GLU A 324 9.23 17.92 -4.29
C GLU A 324 10.01 17.03 -5.28
N GLY A 325 10.03 15.72 -5.05
CA GLY A 325 10.71 14.75 -5.90
C GLY A 325 9.80 14.11 -6.95
N VAL A 326 10.27 13.01 -7.54
CA VAL A 326 9.56 12.23 -8.56
C VAL A 326 8.71 11.13 -7.91
N PRO A 327 7.37 11.17 -8.05
CA PRO A 327 6.50 10.11 -7.56
C PRO A 327 6.43 8.95 -8.56
N VAL A 328 6.69 7.74 -8.06
CA VAL A 328 6.73 6.50 -8.84
C VAL A 328 5.75 5.49 -8.25
N CYS A 329 4.89 4.90 -9.08
CA CYS A 329 3.97 3.84 -8.69
C CYS A 329 4.49 2.49 -9.19
N TYR A 330 4.67 1.52 -8.31
CA TYR A 330 4.78 0.11 -8.71
C TYR A 330 3.44 -0.59 -8.55
N SER A 331 2.88 -1.08 -9.65
CA SER A 331 1.59 -1.78 -9.65
C SER A 331 1.71 -3.24 -10.05
N TRP A 332 1.63 -4.13 -9.08
CA TRP A 332 1.60 -5.58 -9.28
C TRP A 332 0.19 -6.08 -9.60
N PRO A 333 -0.01 -7.26 -10.21
CA PRO A 333 -1.31 -7.75 -10.70
C PRO A 333 -2.29 -8.17 -9.59
N SER A 334 -2.70 -7.22 -8.74
CA SER A 334 -3.85 -7.42 -7.86
C SER A 334 -5.14 -7.44 -8.68
N GLN A 335 -6.05 -8.34 -8.32
CA GLN A 335 -7.33 -8.59 -8.96
C GLN A 335 -8.34 -7.46 -8.76
N GLY A 336 -8.11 -6.53 -7.82
CA GLY A 336 -9.09 -5.49 -7.51
C GLY A 336 -10.43 -6.06 -7.00
N SER A 337 -10.41 -7.27 -6.43
CA SER A 337 -11.60 -7.93 -5.90
C SER A 337 -11.38 -8.56 -4.53
N LEU A 338 -12.38 -8.42 -3.65
CA LEU A 338 -12.45 -9.06 -2.34
C LEU A 338 -12.44 -10.59 -2.40
N LEU A 339 -12.86 -11.18 -3.53
CA LEU A 339 -12.87 -12.64 -3.71
C LEU A 339 -11.53 -13.17 -4.24
N GLY A 340 -10.65 -12.30 -4.71
CA GLY A 340 -9.37 -12.65 -5.33
C GLY A 340 -8.21 -12.83 -4.36
N TYR A 341 -8.45 -13.01 -3.06
CA TYR A 341 -7.38 -12.97 -2.04
C TYR A 341 -6.23 -13.93 -2.31
N THR A 342 -6.53 -15.21 -2.56
CA THR A 342 -5.49 -16.23 -2.82
C THR A 342 -4.79 -16.04 -4.16
N ILE A 343 -5.46 -15.42 -5.14
CA ILE A 343 -4.86 -15.05 -6.42
C ILE A 343 -3.87 -13.90 -6.18
N ASP A 344 -4.29 -12.88 -5.43
CA ASP A 344 -3.45 -11.74 -5.06
C ASP A 344 -2.22 -12.18 -4.26
N GLU A 345 -2.35 -13.14 -3.35
CA GLU A 345 -1.23 -13.70 -2.61
C GLU A 345 -0.19 -14.36 -3.54
N ASN A 346 -0.65 -15.22 -4.46
CA ASN A 346 0.23 -15.83 -5.45
C ASN A 346 0.83 -14.80 -6.41
N ASN A 347 0.09 -13.73 -6.73
CA ASN A 347 0.55 -12.66 -7.62
C ASN A 347 1.58 -11.75 -6.93
N ALA A 348 1.43 -11.49 -5.63
CA ALA A 348 2.40 -10.77 -4.82
C ALA A 348 3.71 -11.55 -4.66
N GLU A 349 3.69 -12.88 -4.65
CA GLU A 349 4.92 -13.67 -4.74
C GLU A 349 5.51 -13.61 -6.15
N TRP A 350 4.69 -13.82 -7.18
CA TRP A 350 5.12 -13.83 -8.59
C TRP A 350 5.79 -12.52 -9.04
N THR A 351 5.28 -11.37 -8.61
CA THR A 351 5.80 -10.03 -8.98
C THR A 351 7.20 -9.75 -8.40
N THR A 352 7.66 -10.51 -7.41
CA THR A 352 8.92 -10.28 -6.69
C THR A 352 10.12 -10.07 -7.61
N ALA A 353 10.24 -10.88 -8.68
CA ALA A 353 11.36 -10.79 -9.61
C ALA A 353 11.34 -9.48 -10.40
N HIS A 354 10.17 -9.06 -10.88
CA HIS A 354 9.98 -7.80 -11.60
C HIS A 354 10.14 -6.59 -10.68
N LEU A 355 9.63 -6.64 -9.45
CA LEU A 355 9.81 -5.57 -8.48
C LEU A 355 11.29 -5.39 -8.14
N LYS A 356 12.01 -6.49 -7.90
CA LYS A 356 13.46 -6.46 -7.67
C LYS A 356 14.19 -5.79 -8.84
N GLN A 357 13.90 -6.24 -10.06
CA GLN A 357 14.50 -5.68 -11.27
C GLN A 357 14.25 -4.18 -11.35
N PHE A 358 13.00 -3.74 -11.16
CA PHE A 358 12.64 -2.32 -11.26
C PHE A 358 13.30 -1.47 -10.15
N LEU A 359 13.35 -1.98 -8.91
CA LEU A 359 14.03 -1.26 -7.83
C LEU A 359 15.52 -1.10 -8.10
N LEU A 360 16.16 -2.12 -8.67
CA LEU A 360 17.57 -2.04 -9.07
C LEU A 360 17.77 -1.02 -10.21
N GLU A 361 16.90 -1.02 -11.22
CA GLU A 361 16.91 -0.01 -12.29
C GLU A 361 16.79 1.42 -11.74
N LEU A 362 15.93 1.65 -10.74
CA LEU A 362 15.84 2.97 -10.10
C LEU A 362 17.13 3.35 -9.37
N VAL A 363 17.76 2.41 -8.66
CA VAL A 363 19.03 2.65 -7.95
C VAL A 363 20.16 2.97 -8.91
N GLU A 364 20.24 2.26 -10.03
CA GLU A 364 21.35 2.37 -10.98
C GLU A 364 21.18 3.54 -11.96
N GLU A 365 19.95 3.87 -12.35
CA GLU A 365 19.71 4.68 -13.54
C GLU A 365 18.96 6.01 -13.29
N SER A 366 18.39 6.22 -12.10
CA SER A 366 17.57 7.42 -11.84
C SER A 366 18.37 8.72 -11.65
N GLY A 367 19.64 8.64 -11.27
CA GLY A 367 20.43 9.81 -10.85
C GLY A 367 19.96 10.44 -9.53
N ALA A 368 19.08 9.76 -8.77
CA ALA A 368 18.52 10.27 -7.53
C ALA A 368 19.55 10.36 -6.41
N GLN A 369 19.44 11.39 -5.58
CA GLN A 369 20.19 11.49 -4.33
C GLN A 369 19.57 10.63 -3.23
N SER A 370 18.25 10.39 -3.30
CA SER A 370 17.58 9.48 -2.40
C SER A 370 16.42 8.76 -3.06
N ILE A 371 16.28 7.48 -2.74
CA ILE A 371 15.16 6.65 -3.15
C ILE A 371 14.43 6.22 -1.89
N ASN A 372 13.17 6.60 -1.80
CA ASN A 372 12.28 6.34 -0.68
C ASN A 372 11.20 5.36 -1.14
N VAL A 373 10.87 4.37 -0.32
CA VAL A 373 9.85 3.40 -0.68
C VAL A 373 8.79 3.24 0.39
N ILE A 374 7.53 3.24 -0.03
CA ILE A 374 6.36 2.98 0.80
C ILE A 374 5.67 1.74 0.26
N ALA A 375 5.54 0.70 1.07
CA ALA A 375 4.78 -0.49 0.74
C ALA A 375 3.60 -0.67 1.68
N HIS A 376 2.42 -0.93 1.13
CA HIS A 376 1.18 -1.08 1.91
C HIS A 376 0.67 -2.52 1.96
N SER A 377 0.28 -2.99 3.15
CA SER A 377 -0.40 -4.27 3.35
C SER A 377 0.30 -5.43 2.64
N MET A 378 -0.40 -6.18 1.79
CA MET A 378 0.13 -7.32 1.02
C MET A 378 1.27 -6.94 0.07
N GLY A 379 1.39 -5.68 -0.35
CA GLY A 379 2.53 -5.19 -1.13
C GLY A 379 3.86 -5.35 -0.39
N ASN A 380 3.84 -5.37 0.95
CA ASN A 380 5.03 -5.66 1.75
C ASN A 380 5.56 -7.08 1.52
N ARG A 381 4.71 -8.07 1.16
CA ARG A 381 5.20 -9.43 0.88
C ARG A 381 6.16 -9.44 -0.31
N ALA A 382 5.76 -8.82 -1.42
CA ALA A 382 6.61 -8.67 -2.60
C ALA A 382 7.86 -7.84 -2.28
N MET A 383 7.67 -6.72 -1.57
CA MET A 383 8.75 -5.79 -1.27
C MET A 383 9.84 -6.42 -0.39
N THR A 384 9.46 -7.08 0.72
CA THR A 384 10.44 -7.68 1.63
C THR A 384 11.19 -8.83 0.96
N LEU A 385 10.54 -9.60 0.08
CA LEU A 385 11.21 -10.64 -0.70
C LEU A 385 12.17 -10.05 -1.74
N ALA A 386 11.77 -8.99 -2.44
CA ALA A 386 12.63 -8.30 -3.41
C ALA A 386 13.88 -7.73 -2.72
N ILE A 387 13.71 -7.05 -1.59
CA ILE A 387 14.83 -6.51 -0.79
C ILE A 387 15.72 -7.61 -0.24
N GLN A 388 15.16 -8.72 0.26
CA GLN A 388 15.96 -9.86 0.70
C GLN A 388 16.86 -10.39 -0.43
N GLN A 389 16.32 -10.50 -1.65
CA GLN A 389 17.11 -10.90 -2.81
C GLN A 389 18.17 -9.87 -3.23
N LEU A 390 17.88 -8.57 -3.14
CA LEU A 390 18.85 -7.50 -3.39
C LEU A 390 20.00 -7.54 -2.37
N SER A 391 19.68 -7.69 -1.09
CA SER A 391 20.70 -7.74 -0.03
C SER A 391 21.62 -8.94 -0.19
N ALA A 392 21.08 -10.10 -0.57
CA ALA A 392 21.87 -11.30 -0.81
C ALA A 392 22.86 -11.17 -1.99
N GLN A 393 22.63 -10.24 -2.92
CA GLN A 393 23.49 -9.99 -4.08
C GLN A 393 24.46 -8.82 -3.87
N ARG A 394 24.36 -8.14 -2.74
CA ARG A 394 25.11 -6.93 -2.45
C ARG A 394 26.47 -7.22 -1.84
N SER A 395 27.46 -6.41 -2.19
CA SER A 395 28.76 -6.40 -1.50
C SER A 395 28.63 -5.79 -0.09
N PRO A 396 29.23 -6.39 0.96
CA PRO A 396 29.10 -5.90 2.33
C PRO A 396 29.43 -4.41 2.53
N ASP A 397 30.36 -3.87 1.72
CA ASP A 397 30.82 -2.48 1.82
C ASP A 397 30.07 -1.49 0.91
N ALA A 398 29.11 -1.96 0.10
CA ALA A 398 28.33 -1.07 -0.75
C ALA A 398 27.50 -0.10 0.11
N PRO A 399 27.23 1.15 -0.32
CA PRO A 399 26.34 2.05 0.40
C PRO A 399 24.87 1.56 0.33
N PRO A 400 24.02 1.96 1.30
CA PRO A 400 22.58 1.66 1.24
C PRO A 400 21.93 2.18 -0.04
N MET A 401 21.07 1.34 -0.62
CA MET A 401 20.36 1.61 -1.89
C MET A 401 19.17 2.57 -1.69
N PHE A 402 18.54 2.52 -0.51
CA PHE A 402 17.35 3.30 -0.19
C PHE A 402 17.63 4.22 1.00
N ASP A 403 17.09 5.43 0.97
CA ASP A 403 17.17 6.32 2.14
C ASP A 403 16.14 5.89 3.19
N ARG A 404 14.86 5.83 2.80
CA ARG A 404 13.76 5.48 3.71
C ARG A 404 12.91 4.36 3.14
N VAL A 405 12.67 3.32 3.95
CA VAL A 405 11.68 2.28 3.65
C VAL A 405 10.59 2.30 4.71
N VAL A 406 9.35 2.50 4.28
CA VAL A 406 8.16 2.54 5.12
C VAL A 406 7.28 1.32 4.82
N LEU A 407 7.08 0.49 5.84
CA LEU A 407 6.13 -0.63 5.81
C LEU A 407 4.83 -0.20 6.47
N ALA A 408 3.81 0.09 5.67
CA ALA A 408 2.49 0.46 6.16
C ALA A 408 1.61 -0.79 6.33
N ALA A 409 1.24 -1.11 7.58
CA ALA A 409 0.42 -2.27 7.94
C ALA A 409 0.90 -3.58 7.27
N PRO A 410 2.18 -3.99 7.40
CA PRO A 410 2.71 -5.10 6.62
C PRO A 410 1.95 -6.41 6.87
N ASP A 411 1.38 -6.97 5.81
CA ASP A 411 0.78 -8.32 5.82
C ASP A 411 1.87 -9.38 5.63
N VAL A 412 2.85 -9.41 6.53
CA VAL A 412 3.95 -10.38 6.57
C VAL A 412 3.90 -11.10 7.91
N ASP A 413 4.30 -12.36 7.96
CA ASP A 413 4.35 -13.10 9.22
C ASP A 413 5.32 -12.42 10.19
N ALA A 414 4.91 -12.16 11.44
CA ALA A 414 5.68 -11.37 12.39
C ALA A 414 7.04 -11.99 12.75
N GLU A 415 7.07 -13.33 12.93
CA GLU A 415 8.30 -14.05 13.25
C GLU A 415 9.23 -14.08 12.04
N ARG A 416 8.68 -14.38 10.86
CA ARG A 416 9.43 -14.34 9.60
C ARG A 416 9.95 -12.95 9.30
N PHE A 417 9.18 -11.90 9.57
CA PHE A 417 9.62 -10.52 9.42
C PHE A 417 10.85 -10.25 10.28
N SER A 418 10.75 -10.55 11.57
CA SER A 418 11.84 -10.31 12.52
C SER A 418 13.10 -11.11 12.18
N ARG A 419 12.95 -12.36 11.76
CA ARG A 419 14.07 -13.27 11.47
C ARG A 419 14.70 -13.07 10.09
N ASP A 420 13.88 -12.94 9.05
CA ASP A 420 14.32 -13.09 7.65
C ASP A 420 14.26 -11.80 6.83
N PHE A 421 13.42 -10.83 7.20
CA PHE A 421 13.16 -9.63 6.37
C PHE A 421 13.69 -8.33 6.97
N ALA A 422 13.62 -8.17 8.29
CA ALA A 422 14.15 -6.98 8.95
C ALA A 422 15.67 -6.82 8.77
N PRO A 423 16.52 -7.87 8.87
CA PRO A 423 17.96 -7.69 8.67
C PRO A 423 18.32 -7.20 7.25
N PRO A 424 17.82 -7.80 6.16
CA PRO A 424 18.05 -7.27 4.81
C PRO A 424 17.54 -5.84 4.60
N LEU A 425 16.39 -5.48 5.19
CA LEU A 425 15.86 -4.12 5.13
C LEU A 425 16.83 -3.09 5.74
N LEU A 426 17.41 -3.42 6.89
CA LEU A 426 18.38 -2.58 7.60
C LEU A 426 19.75 -2.54 6.89
N GLU A 427 20.09 -3.55 6.11
CA GLU A 427 21.29 -3.54 5.26
C GLU A 427 21.10 -2.60 4.06
N VAL A 428 19.95 -2.66 3.38
CA VAL A 428 19.68 -1.89 2.14
C VAL A 428 19.15 -0.48 2.33
N SER A 429 18.67 -0.14 3.52
CA SER A 429 18.08 1.16 3.79
C SER A 429 18.77 1.90 4.94
N GLN A 430 18.91 3.22 4.82
CA GLN A 430 19.40 4.05 5.93
C GLN A 430 18.43 4.03 7.11
N HIS A 431 17.11 4.03 6.86
CA HIS A 431 16.09 3.94 7.90
C HIS A 431 14.87 3.15 7.47
N VAL A 432 14.41 2.30 8.38
CA VAL A 432 13.23 1.46 8.19
C VAL A 432 12.17 1.85 9.22
N THR A 433 10.97 2.19 8.77
CA THR A 433 9.82 2.50 9.62
C THR A 433 8.70 1.49 9.39
N LEU A 434 8.11 0.96 10.46
CA LEU A 434 6.98 0.05 10.40
C LEU A 434 5.78 0.69 11.10
N TYR A 435 4.69 0.92 10.36
CA TYR A 435 3.41 1.31 10.95
C TYR A 435 2.56 0.09 11.26
N ALA A 436 2.20 -0.07 12.53
CA ALA A 436 1.32 -1.12 13.02
C ALA A 436 0.00 -0.54 13.52
N SER A 437 -1.12 -1.23 13.27
CA SER A 437 -2.45 -0.81 13.77
C SER A 437 -3.25 -1.99 14.29
N SER A 438 -3.96 -1.79 15.40
CA SER A 438 -4.91 -2.78 15.93
C SER A 438 -6.24 -2.80 15.18
N ASP A 439 -6.56 -1.75 14.42
CA ASP A 439 -7.87 -1.54 13.79
C ASP A 439 -7.89 -1.94 12.30
N ASP A 440 -6.78 -2.46 11.78
CA ASP A 440 -6.68 -2.88 10.40
C ASP A 440 -7.48 -4.18 10.14
N ARG A 441 -8.66 -4.01 9.53
CA ARG A 441 -9.57 -5.11 9.18
C ARG A 441 -8.98 -6.06 8.14
N ALA A 442 -8.08 -5.60 7.27
CA ALA A 442 -7.42 -6.44 6.28
C ALA A 442 -6.40 -7.36 6.96
N LEU A 443 -5.64 -6.86 7.94
CA LEU A 443 -4.75 -7.69 8.76
C LEU A 443 -5.52 -8.69 9.62
N LEU A 444 -6.65 -8.30 10.21
CA LEU A 444 -7.52 -9.24 10.94
C LEU A 444 -8.06 -10.37 10.05
N ALA A 445 -8.42 -10.04 8.80
CA ALA A 445 -8.84 -11.03 7.81
C ALA A 445 -7.67 -11.95 7.43
N SER A 446 -6.49 -11.39 7.16
CA SER A 446 -5.28 -12.14 6.87
C SER A 446 -4.92 -13.10 8.01
N LYS A 447 -4.86 -12.63 9.26
CA LYS A 447 -4.60 -13.48 10.43
C LYS A 447 -5.58 -14.64 10.53
N ARG A 448 -6.87 -14.39 10.28
CA ARG A 448 -7.89 -15.45 10.30
C ARG A 448 -7.63 -16.52 9.25
N VAL A 449 -7.07 -16.15 8.11
CA VAL A 449 -6.69 -17.09 7.03
C VAL A 449 -5.39 -17.83 7.36
N HIS A 450 -4.37 -17.15 7.90
CA HIS A 450 -3.02 -17.71 8.06
C HIS A 450 -2.71 -18.29 9.45
N GLY A 451 -3.52 -17.98 10.47
CA GLY A 451 -3.37 -18.51 11.84
C GLY A 451 -2.26 -17.88 12.69
N HIS A 452 -1.42 -17.01 12.13
CA HIS A 452 -0.28 -16.38 12.82
C HIS A 452 -0.37 -14.85 12.83
N PRO A 453 0.20 -14.17 13.85
CA PRO A 453 0.25 -12.71 13.89
C PRO A 453 1.00 -12.11 12.69
N ARG A 454 0.50 -10.97 12.21
CA ARG A 454 1.14 -10.19 11.14
C ARG A 454 2.02 -9.10 11.72
N ALA A 455 3.10 -8.77 11.04
CA ALA A 455 4.06 -7.74 11.45
C ALA A 455 3.41 -6.36 11.61
N GLY A 456 2.33 -6.08 10.86
CA GLY A 456 1.55 -4.85 10.98
C GLY A 456 0.48 -4.84 12.07
N GLU A 457 0.30 -5.94 12.82
CA GLU A 457 -0.62 -5.95 13.97
C GLU A 457 -0.02 -5.19 15.15
N SER A 458 -0.84 -4.37 15.82
CA SER A 458 -0.46 -3.71 17.07
C SER A 458 -0.96 -4.47 18.32
N GLY A 459 -0.89 -3.84 19.49
CA GLY A 459 -1.33 -4.39 20.77
C GLY A 459 -0.41 -5.52 21.24
N SER A 460 -0.99 -6.66 21.63
CA SER A 460 -0.21 -7.79 22.18
C SER A 460 0.72 -8.46 21.16
N ASN A 461 0.52 -8.20 19.87
CA ASN A 461 1.29 -8.82 18.79
C ASN A 461 2.24 -7.82 18.10
N LEU A 462 2.45 -6.65 18.70
CA LEU A 462 3.29 -5.60 18.14
C LEU A 462 4.71 -6.14 17.88
N THR A 463 5.15 -6.04 16.63
CA THR A 463 6.47 -6.51 16.20
C THR A 463 7.50 -5.38 16.35
N VAL A 464 8.46 -5.56 17.25
CA VAL A 464 9.53 -4.58 17.51
C VAL A 464 10.89 -5.23 17.25
N VAL A 465 11.64 -4.69 16.28
CA VAL A 465 12.97 -5.19 15.88
C VAL A 465 13.99 -4.06 16.06
N PRO A 466 15.14 -4.29 16.71
CA PRO A 466 16.21 -3.30 16.79
C PRO A 466 16.59 -2.74 15.43
N GLY A 467 16.67 -1.41 15.31
CA GLY A 467 16.96 -0.71 14.06
C GLY A 467 15.72 -0.38 13.21
N VAL A 468 14.58 -1.05 13.44
CA VAL A 468 13.30 -0.71 12.81
C VAL A 468 12.53 0.25 13.72
N GLU A 469 12.14 1.40 13.20
CA GLU A 469 11.27 2.34 13.89
C GLU A 469 9.81 1.84 13.83
N THR A 470 9.42 1.02 14.82
CA THR A 470 8.03 0.56 14.96
C THR A 470 7.16 1.68 15.54
N ILE A 471 6.11 2.06 14.83
CA ILE A 471 5.14 3.08 15.21
C ILE A 471 3.75 2.46 15.29
N ASP A 472 3.18 2.49 16.49
CA ASP A 472 1.78 2.16 16.74
C ASP A 472 0.89 3.33 16.34
N VAL A 473 0.02 3.09 15.38
CA VAL A 473 -1.01 4.01 14.87
C VAL A 473 -2.41 3.45 15.11
N SER A 474 -2.58 2.62 16.14
CA SER A 474 -3.90 2.17 16.59
C SER A 474 -4.83 3.35 16.92
N GLY A 475 -6.09 3.25 16.56
CA GLY A 475 -7.05 4.36 16.58
C GLY A 475 -7.01 5.25 15.34
N ILE A 476 -6.02 5.08 14.44
CA ILE A 476 -6.00 5.65 13.10
C ILE A 476 -6.33 4.52 12.14
N ASP A 477 -7.33 4.75 11.30
CA ASP A 477 -7.66 3.81 10.25
C ASP A 477 -6.54 3.80 9.21
N LEU A 478 -5.63 2.83 9.25
CA LEU A 478 -4.63 2.65 8.19
C LEU A 478 -5.26 2.30 6.84
N SER A 479 -6.54 1.92 6.84
CA SER A 479 -7.38 1.87 5.63
C SER A 479 -7.80 3.27 5.15
N LEU A 480 -7.18 4.35 5.64
CA LEU A 480 -7.09 5.70 5.04
C LEU A 480 -6.66 5.70 3.56
N LEU A 481 -6.33 4.53 3.00
CA LEU A 481 -6.35 4.28 1.57
C LEU A 481 -7.76 4.05 0.97
N GLY A 482 -8.84 4.20 1.74
CA GLY A 482 -10.21 3.84 1.38
C GLY A 482 -11.30 4.66 2.08
N HIS A 483 -11.39 4.71 3.42
CA HIS A 483 -12.47 5.42 4.11
C HIS A 483 -12.23 5.65 5.62
N SER A 484 -11.87 6.86 6.08
CA SER A 484 -12.53 7.59 7.22
C SER A 484 -11.73 8.77 7.84
N TYR A 485 -12.49 9.67 8.49
CA TYR A 485 -12.21 10.82 9.40
C TYR A 485 -11.06 11.82 9.14
N TYR A 486 -11.44 13.11 9.06
CA TYR A 486 -10.58 14.28 8.74
C TYR A 486 -9.36 14.49 9.67
N GLY A 487 -9.39 13.98 10.91
CA GLY A 487 -8.31 14.18 11.87
C GLY A 487 -7.23 13.10 11.87
N ASP A 488 -7.60 11.86 11.51
CA ASP A 488 -6.71 10.70 11.59
C ASP A 488 -5.71 10.65 10.41
N SER A 489 -6.06 11.28 9.27
CA SER A 489 -5.15 11.42 8.13
C SER A 489 -4.03 12.42 8.35
N GLU A 490 -4.30 13.52 9.08
CA GLU A 490 -3.35 14.61 9.21
C GLU A 490 -2.14 14.24 10.07
N SER A 491 -2.34 13.53 11.18
CA SER A 491 -1.25 13.08 12.06
C SER A 491 -0.31 12.12 11.32
N MET A 492 -0.86 11.18 10.57
CA MET A 492 -0.10 10.22 9.78
C MET A 492 0.65 10.92 8.64
N LEU A 493 -0.02 11.80 7.88
CA LEU A 493 0.62 12.56 6.81
C LEU A 493 1.73 13.46 7.33
N ARG A 494 1.55 14.09 8.49
CA ARG A 494 2.59 14.88 9.15
C ARG A 494 3.78 14.02 9.53
N ASP A 495 3.54 12.81 10.01
CA ASP A 495 4.60 11.88 10.36
C ASP A 495 5.37 11.39 9.13
N LEU A 496 4.68 11.02 8.06
CA LEU A 496 5.28 10.72 6.75
C LEU A 496 6.06 11.90 6.17
N TYR A 497 5.55 13.13 6.33
CA TYR A 497 6.27 14.34 5.94
C TYR A 497 7.56 14.51 6.75
N GLY A 498 7.53 14.17 8.05
CA GLY A 498 8.72 14.09 8.89
C GLY A 498 9.75 13.08 8.36
N ILE A 499 9.30 11.92 7.87
CA ILE A 499 10.18 10.87 7.30
C ILE A 499 10.81 11.32 5.98
N PHE A 500 10.01 11.75 5.00
CA PHE A 500 10.51 12.00 3.63
C PHE A 500 10.96 13.45 3.42
N GLY A 501 10.17 14.41 3.91
CA GLY A 501 10.44 15.83 3.71
C GLY A 501 11.61 16.32 4.54
N ASN A 502 11.59 15.99 5.84
CA ASN A 502 12.56 16.48 6.82
C ASN A 502 13.62 15.45 7.23
N ARG A 503 13.48 14.19 6.81
CA ARG A 503 14.43 13.08 7.09
C ARG A 503 14.70 12.89 8.58
N LEU A 504 13.65 13.05 9.40
CA LEU A 504 13.75 12.97 10.85
C LEU A 504 13.68 11.52 11.33
N PRO A 505 14.56 11.10 12.25
CA PRO A 505 14.35 9.85 12.99
C PRO A 505 13.10 9.98 13.88
N ALA A 506 12.51 8.85 14.28
CA ALA A 506 11.30 8.80 15.09
C ALA A 506 11.37 9.66 16.36
N ALA A 507 12.53 9.72 17.01
CA ALA A 507 12.74 10.53 18.22
C ALA A 507 12.60 12.05 18.02
N GLN A 508 12.67 12.53 16.78
CA GLN A 508 12.53 13.94 16.43
C GLN A 508 11.17 14.25 15.78
N ARG A 509 10.29 13.25 15.64
CA ARG A 509 8.94 13.39 15.11
C ARG A 509 7.93 13.57 16.24
N HIS A 510 6.67 13.88 15.89
CA HIS A 510 5.57 14.07 16.86
C HIS A 510 5.04 12.74 17.41
N LEU A 511 5.94 11.95 17.98
CA LEU A 511 5.71 10.59 18.44
C LEU A 511 5.98 10.49 19.94
N GLN A 512 5.18 9.68 20.62
CA GLN A 512 5.40 9.36 22.02
C GLN A 512 6.25 8.09 22.12
N ALA A 513 7.36 8.17 22.87
CA ALA A 513 8.18 6.99 23.17
C ALA A 513 7.45 6.06 24.15
N MET A 514 7.37 4.80 23.79
CA MET A 514 6.70 3.74 24.54
C MET A 514 7.63 2.53 24.69
N HIS A 515 7.38 1.67 25.67
CA HIS A 515 8.19 0.46 25.89
C HIS A 515 7.29 -0.76 25.95
N THR A 516 7.72 -1.85 25.32
CA THR A 516 7.06 -3.15 25.47
C THR A 516 7.31 -3.72 26.87
N ILE A 517 6.61 -4.80 27.23
CA ILE A 517 6.85 -5.55 28.48
C ILE A 517 8.32 -6.03 28.56
N GLN A 518 8.93 -6.31 27.40
CA GLN A 518 10.33 -6.72 27.28
C GLN A 518 11.30 -5.52 27.20
N GLN A 519 10.86 -4.31 27.56
CA GLN A 519 11.64 -3.06 27.54
C GLN A 519 12.16 -2.66 26.15
N MET A 520 11.52 -3.13 25.08
CA MET A 520 11.86 -2.69 23.72
C MET A 520 11.17 -1.36 23.42
N LEU A 521 11.93 -0.40 22.91
CA LEU A 521 11.42 0.92 22.51
C LEU A 521 10.56 0.79 21.25
N TYR A 522 9.35 1.35 21.30
CA TYR A 522 8.53 1.62 20.13
C TYR A 522 7.91 3.02 20.26
N TRP A 523 7.27 3.49 19.21
CA TRP A 523 6.68 4.82 19.17
C TRP A 523 5.17 4.71 19.02
N GLN A 524 4.44 5.68 19.55
CA GLN A 524 3.00 5.81 19.33
C GLN A 524 2.71 7.16 18.70
N LEU A 525 1.89 7.18 17.65
CA LEU A 525 1.51 8.42 16.99
C LEU A 525 0.56 9.20 17.92
N THR A 526 0.95 10.44 18.22
CA THR A 526 0.15 11.30 19.10
C THR A 526 -1.09 11.80 18.35
N GLN A 527 -2.27 11.43 18.83
CA GLN A 527 -3.52 11.98 18.32
C GLN A 527 -3.64 13.44 18.78
N PRO A 528 -4.08 14.38 17.92
CA PRO A 528 -4.38 15.73 18.38
C PRO A 528 -5.47 15.64 19.45
N MET A 529 -5.20 16.23 20.62
CA MET A 529 -6.20 16.36 21.67
C MET A 529 -7.48 16.98 21.09
N PRO A 530 -8.68 16.39 21.32
CA PRO A 530 -9.90 17.05 20.93
C PRO A 530 -9.97 18.44 21.58
N PRO A 531 -10.48 19.47 20.88
CA PRO A 531 -10.57 20.81 21.45
C PRO A 531 -11.36 20.74 22.76
N HIS A 532 -10.85 21.42 23.79
CA HIS A 532 -11.42 21.45 25.15
C HIS A 532 -12.95 21.58 25.10
N GLY A 533 -13.66 20.51 25.46
CA GLY A 533 -15.13 20.53 25.54
C GLY A 533 -15.87 19.26 25.12
N GLN A 534 -15.20 18.28 24.50
CA GLN A 534 -15.82 16.98 24.21
C GLN A 534 -15.17 15.87 25.04
N SER A 535 -15.93 15.34 25.99
CA SER A 535 -15.53 14.17 26.78
C SER A 535 -15.42 12.94 25.89
N LEU A 536 -14.28 12.25 25.94
CA LEU A 536 -14.13 10.88 25.42
C LEU A 536 -15.22 9.98 26.03
N PRO A 537 -15.85 9.08 25.26
CA PRO A 537 -16.67 8.03 25.86
C PRO A 537 -15.76 7.17 26.77
N PRO A 538 -16.26 6.69 27.93
CA PRO A 538 -15.44 5.95 28.86
C PRO A 538 -14.86 4.72 28.17
N GLN A 539 -13.53 4.64 28.14
CA GLN A 539 -12.82 3.41 27.79
C GLN A 539 -13.35 2.31 28.71
N GLN A 540 -13.90 1.24 28.12
CA GLN A 540 -14.31 0.07 28.88
C GLN A 540 -13.07 -0.47 29.59
N ALA A 541 -13.06 -0.34 30.92
CA ALA A 541 -12.04 -0.91 31.76
C ALA A 541 -11.92 -2.41 31.44
N PHE A 542 -10.72 -2.83 31.05
CA PHE A 542 -10.33 -4.23 31.00
C PHE A 542 -10.61 -4.87 32.36
N VAL A 543 -11.61 -5.75 32.41
CA VAL A 543 -11.83 -6.62 33.56
C VAL A 543 -10.78 -7.72 33.49
N SER A 544 -9.82 -7.71 34.41
CA SER A 544 -8.85 -8.79 34.58
C SER A 544 -9.55 -10.13 34.85
N PRO A 545 -9.16 -11.25 34.19
CA PRO A 545 -9.68 -12.56 34.50
C PRO A 545 -8.74 -13.27 35.47
N PHE A 546 -8.80 -12.93 36.75
CA PHE A 546 -8.24 -13.80 37.80
C PHE A 546 -9.16 -13.82 39.02
N PRO A 547 -9.67 -14.98 39.46
CA PRO A 547 -10.40 -15.06 40.71
C PRO A 547 -9.41 -14.95 41.89
N ALA A 548 -9.74 -14.06 42.82
CA ALA A 548 -9.05 -13.91 44.08
C ALA A 548 -9.02 -15.24 44.85
N ALA A 549 -7.85 -15.59 45.41
CA ALA A 549 -7.69 -16.71 46.31
C ALA A 549 -8.55 -16.52 47.58
N PRO A 550 -9.20 -17.57 48.10
CA PRO A 550 -9.95 -17.46 49.34
C PRO A 550 -8.99 -17.48 50.54
N THR A 551 -9.13 -16.46 51.38
CA THR A 551 -8.59 -16.41 52.73
C THR A 551 -9.15 -17.53 53.61
N ARG A 552 -8.28 -18.39 54.14
CA ARG A 552 -8.32 -18.85 55.54
C ARG A 552 -6.95 -19.28 56.01
#